data_AF-A0A8T4A736-F1
#
_entry.id   AF-A0A8T4A736-F1
#
_cell.length_a   1.000
_cell.length_b   1.000
_cell.length_c   1.000
_cell.angle_alpha   90.00
_cell.angle_beta   90.00
_cell.angle_gamma   90.00
#
_symmetry.space_group_name_H-M   'P 1'
#
loop_
_entity.id
_entity.type
_entity.pdbx_description
1 polymer ?
#
loop_
_entity_poly.entity_id
_entity_poly.type
_entity_poly.pdbx_seq_one_letter_code
_entity_poly.pdbx_strand_id
1 'polypeptide(L)' 'MKGTPSFGRHNKITHIRCRRCGNHSYHIQKEQCSKCGFPRAKMRNEAWRWKKINNSGRKNLKIKHQKVKTMHMGRKRKP' A
#
# COMPACT_ATOMS: atom_id res chain seq x y z
N MET A 1 -18.08 -25.60 20.73
CA MET A 1 -19.07 -25.64 19.63
C MET A 1 -18.60 -24.71 18.52
N LYS A 2 -18.58 -25.16 17.26
CA LYS A 2 -18.19 -24.33 16.08
C LYS A 2 -19.45 -23.70 15.47
N GLY A 3 -19.33 -22.53 14.83
CA GLY A 3 -20.43 -21.86 14.12
C GLY A 3 -20.97 -20.62 14.84
N THR A 4 -22.27 -20.34 14.71
CA THR A 4 -22.96 -19.17 15.30
C THR A 4 -22.57 -18.84 16.75
N PRO A 5 -22.53 -19.80 17.71
CA PRO A 5 -22.16 -19.47 19.09
C PRO A 5 -20.72 -18.97 19.23
N SER A 6 -19.80 -19.36 18.33
CA SER A 6 -18.44 -18.85 18.34
C SER A 6 -18.33 -17.43 17.79
N PHE A 7 -19.13 -17.05 16.78
CA PHE A 7 -19.07 -15.73 16.12
C PHE A 7 -19.28 -14.55 17.09
N GLY A 8 -20.12 -14.71 18.13
CA GLY A 8 -20.32 -13.68 19.15
C GLY A 8 -19.06 -13.29 19.95
N ARG A 9 -18.01 -14.12 19.91
CA ARG A 9 -16.72 -13.86 20.58
C ARG A 9 -15.69 -13.15 19.68
N HIS A 10 -15.98 -12.91 18.40
CA HIS A 10 -15.04 -12.31 17.43
C HIS A 10 -15.02 -10.78 17.45
N ASN A 11 -14.79 -10.18 18.61
CA ASN A 11 -14.84 -8.71 18.78
C ASN A 11 -13.45 -8.04 18.81
N LYS A 12 -12.38 -8.82 18.71
CA LYS A 12 -11.00 -8.32 18.75
C LYS A 12 -10.51 -7.93 17.37
N ILE A 13 -10.01 -6.69 17.24
CA ILE A 13 -9.42 -6.20 16.00
C ILE A 13 -7.98 -6.71 15.89
N THR A 14 -7.66 -7.41 14.81
CA THR A 14 -6.31 -7.93 14.53
C THR A 14 -5.52 -7.05 13.56
N HIS A 15 -6.23 -6.32 12.69
CA HIS A 15 -5.65 -5.53 11.61
C HIS A 15 -6.15 -4.08 11.64
N ILE A 16 -5.23 -3.12 11.47
CA ILE A 16 -5.53 -1.68 11.35
C ILE A 16 -4.98 -1.12 10.02
N ARG A 17 -5.28 0.16 9.75
CA ARG A 17 -4.74 0.85 8.57
C ARG A 17 -3.22 0.99 8.66
N CYS A 18 -2.53 0.59 7.59
CA CYS A 18 -1.09 0.73 7.49
C CYS A 18 -0.71 2.18 7.12
N ARG A 19 0.20 2.78 7.90
CA ARG A 19 0.73 4.14 7.65
C ARG A 19 1.42 4.32 6.29
N ARG A 20 2.00 3.25 5.72
CA ARG A 20 2.69 3.32 4.42
C ARG A 20 1.77 3.19 3.22
N CYS A 21 0.81 2.26 3.27
CA CYS A 21 -0.01 1.90 2.08
C CYS A 21 -1.50 2.20 2.23
N GLY A 22 -1.98 2.68 3.38
CA GLY A 22 -3.37 3.04 3.64
C GLY A 22 -4.36 1.89 3.77
N ASN A 23 -3.98 0.65 3.46
CA ASN A 23 -4.86 -0.52 3.54
C ASN A 23 -5.02 -1.01 4.99
N HIS A 24 -6.19 -1.57 5.34
CA HIS A 24 -6.43 -2.33 6.58
C HIS A 24 -5.70 -3.66 6.54
N SER A 25 -4.38 -3.62 6.74
CA SER A 25 -3.51 -4.78 6.57
C SER A 25 -2.34 -4.77 7.54
N TYR A 26 -2.28 -3.81 8.47
CA TYR A 26 -1.25 -3.77 9.50
C TYR A 26 -1.69 -4.61 10.69
N HIS A 27 -0.96 -5.69 10.96
CA HIS A 27 -1.25 -6.59 12.05
C HIS A 27 -0.70 -6.02 13.36
N ILE A 28 -1.55 -5.88 14.38
CA ILE A 28 -1.20 -5.21 15.63
C ILE A 28 -0.13 -6.02 16.39
N GLN A 29 -0.39 -7.31 16.64
CA GLN A 29 0.52 -8.15 17.43
C GLN A 29 1.85 -8.47 16.75
N LYS A 30 1.90 -8.53 15.42
CA LYS A 30 3.10 -8.84 14.64
C LYS A 30 3.83 -7.59 14.17
N GLU A 31 3.25 -6.43 14.46
CA GLU A 31 3.72 -5.11 14.07
C GLU A 31 4.10 -4.99 12.59
N GLN A 32 3.43 -5.77 11.72
CA GLN A 32 3.80 -5.89 10.31
C GLN A 32 2.59 -5.78 9.39
N CYS A 33 2.77 -5.09 8.27
CA CYS A 33 1.79 -5.03 7.20
C CYS A 33 1.89 -6.23 6.26
N SER A 34 0.81 -7.01 6.15
CA SER A 34 0.72 -8.15 5.23
C SER A 34 0.76 -7.74 3.75
N LYS A 35 0.33 -6.52 3.44
CA LYS A 35 0.27 -6.00 2.06
C LYS A 35 1.61 -5.43 1.57
N CYS A 36 2.21 -4.52 2.34
CA CYS A 36 3.39 -3.78 1.91
C CYS A 36 4.68 -4.16 2.64
N GLY A 37 4.61 -4.95 3.71
CA GLY A 37 5.76 -5.38 4.50
C GLY A 37 6.28 -4.34 5.51
N PHE A 38 5.65 -3.16 5.63
CA PHE A 38 5.97 -2.17 6.68
C PHE A 38 6.04 -2.85 8.05
N PRO A 39 7.07 -2.61 8.89
CA PRO A 39 8.06 -1.53 8.86
C PRO A 39 9.26 -1.74 7.91
N ARG A 40 9.46 -2.93 7.33
CA ARG A 40 10.62 -3.22 6.46
C ARG A 40 10.79 -2.16 5.38
N ALA A 41 12.02 -1.72 5.08
CA ALA A 41 12.26 -0.67 4.09
C ALA A 41 11.74 -1.05 2.69
N LYS A 42 12.00 -2.29 2.26
CA LYS A 42 11.56 -2.80 0.96
C LYS A 42 10.06 -3.11 0.97
N MET A 43 9.39 -2.77 -0.14
CA MET A 43 8.02 -3.21 -0.38
C MET A 43 7.98 -4.73 -0.56
N ARG A 44 7.07 -5.39 0.15
CA ARG A 44 6.82 -6.83 -0.02
C ARG A 44 6.38 -7.10 -1.47
N ASN A 45 7.10 -7.99 -2.14
CA ASN A 45 6.75 -8.54 -3.44
C ASN A 45 6.88 -10.06 -3.35
N GLU A 46 5.87 -10.77 -3.85
CA GLU A 46 5.75 -12.22 -3.75
C GLU A 46 5.84 -12.78 -5.17
N ALA A 47 6.88 -13.56 -5.46
CA ALA A 47 7.10 -14.11 -6.81
C ALA A 47 5.97 -15.06 -7.26
N TRP A 48 5.36 -15.78 -6.31
CA TRP A 48 4.22 -16.67 -6.56
C TRP A 48 2.93 -15.94 -6.97
N ARG A 49 2.87 -14.62 -6.77
CA ARG A 49 1.64 -13.85 -6.98
C ARG A 49 1.55 -13.39 -8.44
N TRP A 50 0.82 -14.16 -9.24
CA TRP A 50 0.60 -13.90 -10.67
C TRP A 50 -0.12 -12.56 -10.96
N LYS A 51 -1.11 -12.18 -10.14
CA LYS A 51 -1.78 -10.87 -10.26
C LYS A 51 -0.92 -9.76 -9.65
N LYS A 52 -0.60 -8.75 -10.46
CA LYS A 52 0.07 -7.53 -9.98
C LYS A 52 -0.79 -6.85 -8.93
N ILE A 53 -0.14 -6.32 -7.90
CA ILE A 53 -0.80 -5.42 -6.95
C ILE A 53 -1.13 -4.14 -7.71
N ASN A 54 -2.39 -3.98 -8.13
CA ASN A 54 -2.88 -2.76 -8.74
C ASN A 54 -2.72 -1.62 -7.75
N ASN A 55 -1.65 -0.85 -7.95
CA ASN A 55 -1.24 0.22 -7.06
C ASN A 55 -2.09 1.45 -7.39
N SER A 56 -3.32 1.47 -6.90
CA SER A 56 -4.23 2.62 -6.99
C SER A 56 -3.64 3.89 -6.35
N GLY A 57 -2.59 3.77 -5.53
CA GLY A 57 -1.86 4.90 -4.93
C GLY A 57 -0.61 5.39 -5.67
N ARG A 58 0.11 4.56 -6.45
CA ARG A 58 1.35 5.00 -7.14
C ARG A 58 1.13 5.70 -8.47
N LYS A 59 0.05 5.40 -9.19
CA LYS A 59 -0.14 5.98 -10.53
C LYS A 59 -0.32 7.51 -10.46
N ASN A 60 -1.02 8.01 -9.45
CA ASN A 60 -1.28 9.45 -9.32
C ASN A 60 -0.06 10.29 -8.93
N LEU A 61 0.92 9.76 -8.16
CA LEU A 61 2.14 10.52 -7.80
C LEU A 61 3.21 10.53 -8.90
N LYS A 62 3.39 9.42 -9.64
CA LYS A 62 4.36 9.37 -10.74
C LYS A 62 3.97 10.28 -11.91
N ILE A 63 2.67 10.36 -12.24
CA ILE A 63 2.16 11.27 -13.28
C ILE A 63 2.45 12.73 -12.91
N LYS A 64 2.29 13.12 -11.64
CA LYS A 64 2.58 14.49 -11.17
C LYS A 64 4.07 14.83 -11.26
N HIS A 65 4.97 13.94 -10.83
CA HIS A 65 6.41 14.20 -10.86
C HIS A 65 6.97 14.25 -12.28
N GLN A 66 6.51 13.38 -13.19
CA GLN A 66 6.93 13.41 -14.60
C GLN A 66 6.45 14.67 -15.32
N LYS A 67 5.24 15.16 -15.02
CA LYS A 67 4.69 16.40 -15.59
C LYS A 67 5.49 17.64 -15.20
N VAL A 68 5.96 17.75 -13.95
CA VAL A 68 6.82 18.87 -13.52
C VAL A 68 8.20 18.78 -14.17
N LYS A 69 8.76 17.57 -14.34
CA LYS A 69 10.09 17.36 -14.91
C LYS A 69 10.16 17.70 -16.41
N THR A 70 9.09 17.47 -17.17
CA THR A 70 9.02 17.88 -18.60
C THR A 70 8.80 19.37 -18.80
N MET A 71 8.18 20.07 -17.83
CA MET A 71 7.97 21.53 -17.91
C MET A 71 9.26 22.35 -17.72
N HIS A 72 10.25 21.83 -17.00
CA HIS A 72 11.51 22.54 -16.71
C HIS A 72 12.62 22.32 -17.76
N MET A 73 12.42 21.45 -18.76
CA MET A 73 13.44 21.08 -19.75
C MET A 73 13.19 21.67 -21.16
N GLY A 74 12.23 22.59 -21.33
CA GLY A 74 11.70 22.90 -22.67
C GLY A 74 11.21 24.33 -22.93
N ARG A 75 11.89 25.38 -22.45
CA ARG A 75 11.72 26.75 -22.97
C ARG A 75 13.08 27.37 -23.26
N LYS A 76 13.65 27.10 -24.44
CA LYS A 76 14.65 28.02 -25.01
C LYS A 76 13.94 29.35 -25.22
N ARG A 77 14.35 30.40 -24.51
CA ARG A 77 13.93 31.77 -24.82
C ARG A 77 14.35 32.02 -26.28
N LYS A 78 13.38 32.22 -27.19
CA LYS A 78 13.67 32.76 -28.52
C LYS A 78 14.33 34.14 -28.32
N PRO A 79 15.32 34.51 -29.15
CA PRO A 79 15.99 35.80 -29.04
C PRO A 79 14.99 36.95 -29.15
#